data_AF-A0AAD3NB72-F1
#
_entry.id   AF-A0AAD3NB72-F1
#
_cell.length_a   1.000
_cell.length_b   1.000
_cell.length_c   1.000
_cell.angle_alpha   90.00
_cell.angle_beta   90.00
_cell.angle_gamma   90.00
#
_symmetry.space_group_name_H-M   'P 1'
#
loop_
_entity.id
_entity.type
_entity.pdbx_description
1 polymer ?
#
loop_
_entity_poly.entity_id
_entity_poly.type
_entity_poly.pdbx_seq_one_letter_code
_entity_poly.pdbx_strand_id
1 'polypeptide(L)' 'MFSHRLVVHRKYDLKGSLVAREASDKERVKELPTFKDMDFRNNMQKVYVTEEQKEKFMEKLNRDV' A
#
# COMPACT_ATOMS: atom_id res chain seq x y z
N MET A 1 -7.07 9.00 0.15
CA MET A 1 -7.08 9.83 -1.08
C MET A 1 -5.71 10.49 -1.23
N PHE A 2 -5.19 10.66 -2.45
CA PHE A 2 -3.84 11.22 -2.68
C PHE A 2 -3.84 12.76 -2.72
N SER A 3 -2.69 13.36 -2.42
CA SER A 3 -2.50 14.81 -2.50
C SER A 3 -2.56 15.29 -3.95
N HIS A 4 -3.16 16.47 -4.18
CA HIS A 4 -3.16 17.12 -5.50
C HIS A 4 -1.83 17.79 -5.86
N ARG A 5 -0.94 17.99 -4.88
CA ARG A 5 0.33 18.71 -5.06
C ARG A 5 1.56 17.79 -5.10
N LEU A 6 1.45 16.60 -4.51
CA LEU A 6 2.57 15.67 -4.40
C LEU A 6 2.35 14.49 -5.35
N VAL A 7 3.35 14.20 -6.17
CA VAL A 7 3.30 13.10 -7.14
C VAL A 7 3.43 11.77 -6.39
N VAL A 8 2.58 10.81 -6.76
CA VAL A 8 2.61 9.46 -6.19
C VAL A 8 3.52 8.59 -7.05
N HIS A 9 4.57 8.05 -6.45
CA HIS A 9 5.56 7.22 -7.17
C HIS A 9 5.23 5.72 -7.13
N ARG A 10 4.44 5.26 -6.15
CA ARG A 10 4.00 3.87 -6.01
C ARG A 10 2.62 3.80 -5.36
N LYS A 11 1.80 2.83 -5.78
CA LYS A 11 0.47 2.57 -5.23
C LYS A 11 0.35 1.13 -4.77
N TYR A 12 -0.35 0.93 -3.66
CA TYR A 12 -0.66 -0.39 -3.12
C TYR A 12 -2.14 -0.48 -2.74
N ASP A 13 -2.82 -1.54 -3.17
CA ASP A 13 -4.11 -2.00 -2.65
C ASP A 13 -3.84 -3.15 -1.68
N LEU A 14 -4.00 -2.95 -0.38
CA LEU A 14 -3.70 -3.93 0.66
C LEU A 14 -4.99 -4.38 1.34
N LYS A 15 -5.16 -5.69 1.51
CA LYS A 15 -6.37 -6.29 2.12
C LYS A 15 -6.05 -7.33 3.20
N GLY A 16 -4.79 -7.69 3.39
CA GLY A 16 -4.36 -8.65 4.41
C GLY A 16 -4.53 -10.12 4.04
N SER A 17 -5.17 -10.43 2.90
CA SER A 17 -5.20 -11.77 2.33
C SER A 17 -3.98 -12.03 1.42
N LEU A 18 -3.68 -13.30 1.15
CA LEU A 18 -2.53 -13.69 0.30
C LEU A 18 -2.95 -14.31 -1.05
N VAL A 19 -4.16 -14.84 -1.15
CA VAL A 19 -4.63 -15.54 -2.36
C VAL A 19 -5.05 -14.53 -3.44
N ALA A 20 -4.48 -14.64 -4.64
CA ALA A 20 -4.74 -13.74 -5.78
C ALA A 20 -4.42 -12.25 -5.51
N ARG A 21 -3.48 -11.99 -4.60
CA ARG A 21 -3.03 -10.66 -4.19
C ARG A 21 -1.68 -10.28 -4.79
N GLU A 22 -1.50 -10.61 -6.07
CA GLU A 22 -0.41 -10.11 -6.93
C GLU A 22 -0.99 -9.23 -8.04
N ALA A 23 -0.25 -8.20 -8.46
CA ALA A 23 -0.57 -7.41 -9.63
C ALA A 23 -0.49 -8.27 -10.89
N SER A 24 -1.47 -8.15 -11.78
CA SER A 24 -1.43 -8.84 -13.06
C SER A 24 -0.38 -8.23 -13.98
N ASP A 25 0.09 -8.98 -14.98
CA ASP A 25 1.06 -8.48 -15.95
C ASP A 25 0.55 -7.23 -16.69
N LYS A 26 -0.75 -7.20 -17.01
CA LYS A 26 -1.41 -6.02 -17.60
C LYS A 26 -1.36 -4.78 -16.69
N GLU A 27 -1.43 -4.96 -15.38
CA GLU A 27 -1.33 -3.85 -14.42
C GLU A 27 0.12 -3.39 -14.27
N ARG A 28 1.07 -4.33 -14.22
CA ARG A 28 2.51 -4.08 -14.04
C ARG A 28 3.14 -3.24 -15.17
N VAL A 29 2.58 -3.30 -16.38
CA VAL A 29 3.07 -2.55 -17.55
C VAL A 29 2.62 -1.08 -17.55
N LYS A 30 1.65 -0.69 -16.71
CA LYS A 30 1.22 0.71 -16.62
C LYS A 30 2.35 1.59 -16.07
N GLU A 31 2.34 2.87 -16.42
CA GLU A 31 3.30 3.86 -15.92
C GLU A 31 3.30 3.96 -14.38
N LEU A 32 2.11 3.86 -13.77
CA LEU A 32 1.95 3.83 -12.32
C LEU A 32 1.09 2.64 -11.90
N PRO A 33 1.68 1.44 -11.76
CA PRO A 33 0.97 0.20 -11.43
C PRO A 33 0.43 0.25 -10.00
N THR A 34 -0.66 -0.48 -9.77
CA THR A 34 -1.23 -0.71 -8.45
C THR A 34 -0.83 -2.09 -7.96
N PHE A 35 0.15 -2.13 -7.07
CA PHE A 35 0.66 -3.35 -6.44
C PHE A 35 -0.29 -3.86 -5.36
N LYS A 36 -0.15 -5.13 -4.98
CA LYS A 36 -0.97 -5.77 -3.95
C LYS A 36 -0.12 -6.36 -2.82
N ASP A 37 -0.74 -7.12 -1.92
CA ASP A 37 -0.11 -7.67 -0.71
C ASP A 37 1.12 -8.53 -1.01
N MET A 38 1.06 -9.40 -2.03
CA MET A 38 2.19 -10.27 -2.38
C MET A 38 3.34 -9.47 -3.00
N ASP A 39 3.04 -8.47 -3.83
CA ASP A 39 4.04 -7.56 -4.40
C ASP A 39 4.73 -6.73 -3.29
N PHE A 40 3.96 -6.24 -2.32
CA PHE A 40 4.49 -5.47 -1.19
C PHE A 40 5.49 -6.31 -0.38
N ARG A 41 5.16 -7.58 -0.12
CA ARG A 41 6.01 -8.51 0.62
C ARG A 41 7.23 -8.96 -0.18
N ASN A 42 7.05 -9.36 -1.43
CA ASN A 42 8.13 -9.82 -2.31
C ASN A 42 9.16 -8.73 -2.59
N ASN A 43 8.72 -7.48 -2.73
CA ASN A 43 9.60 -6.34 -2.92
C ASN A 43 10.20 -5.82 -1.61
N MET A 44 9.95 -6.49 -0.49
CA MET A 44 10.37 -6.09 0.86
C MET A 44 10.06 -4.62 1.16
N GLN A 45 8.91 -4.13 0.67
CA GLN A 45 8.53 -2.74 0.83
C GLN A 45 8.29 -2.44 2.30
N LYS A 46 8.78 -1.29 2.76
CA LYS A 46 8.54 -0.76 4.11
C LYS A 46 7.98 0.64 4.01
N VAL A 47 7.10 0.98 4.95
CA VAL A 47 6.62 2.35 5.15
C VAL A 47 7.21 2.83 6.46
N TYR A 48 7.99 3.91 6.39
CA TYR A 48 8.65 4.50 7.54
C TYR A 48 7.83 5.68 8.03
N VAL A 49 7.39 5.59 9.27
CA VAL A 49 6.65 6.63 10.00
C VAL A 49 7.22 6.69 11.40
N THR A 50 7.03 7.81 12.11
CA THR A 50 7.43 7.90 13.52
C THR A 50 6.53 7.00 14.38
N GLU A 51 7.01 6.57 15.55
CA GLU A 51 6.20 5.74 16.46
C GLU A 51 4.90 6.46 16.87
N GLU A 52 4.96 7.77 17.13
CA GLU A 52 3.76 8.57 17.43
C GLU A 52 2.73 8.54 16.28
N GLN A 53 3.19 8.67 15.03
CA GLN A 53 2.29 8.64 13.87
C GLN A 53 1.72 7.24 13.65
N LYS A 54 2.54 6.21 13.88
CA LYS A 54 2.13 4.80 13.79
C LYS A 54 1.05 4.46 14.81
N GLU A 55 1.22 4.85 16.08
CA GLU A 55 0.22 4.64 17.12
C GLU A 55 -1.12 5.30 16.77
N LYS A 56 -1.09 6.60 16.39
CA LYS A 56 -2.29 7.34 15.97
C LYS A 56 -2.96 6.71 14.77
N PHE A 57 -2.18 6.18 13.82
CA PHE A 57 -2.72 5.51 12.65
C PHE A 57 -3.40 4.18 13.01
N MET A 58 -2.76 3.34 13.83
CA MET A 58 -3.31 2.05 14.25
C MET A 58 -4.57 2.22 15.10
N GLU A 59 -4.62 3.24 15.97
CA GLU A 59 -5.81 3.55 16.78
C GLU A 59 -7.01 3.98 15.92
N LYS A 60 -6.78 4.74 14.85
CA LYS A 60 -7.83 5.08 13.88
C LYS A 60 -8.29 3.85 13.11
N LEU A 61 -7.35 3.04 12.61
CA LEU A 61 -7.67 1.84 11.86
C LEU A 61 -8.51 0.85 12.69
N ASN A 62 -8.15 0.61 13.95
CA ASN A 62 -8.91 -0.26 14.85
C ASN A 62 -10.33 0.25 15.17
N ARG A 63 -10.60 1.55 15.00
CA ARG A 63 -11.94 2.12 15.18
C ARG A 63 -12.82 1.98 13.93
N ASP A 64 -12.19 1.94 12.75
CA ASP A 64 -12.88 1.91 11.47
C ASP A 64 -13.17 0.47 10.98
N VAL A 65 -12.54 -0.54 11.59
CA VAL A 65 -12.71 -1.99 11.30
C VAL A 65 -13.77 -2.59 12.20
#